data_AF-A0A9E0QCM3-F1
#
_entry.id   AF-A0A9E0QCM3-F1
#
_cell.length_a   1.000
_cell.length_b   1.000
_cell.length_c   1.000
_cell.angle_alpha   90.00
_cell.angle_beta   90.00
_cell.angle_gamma   90.00
#
_symmetry.space_group_name_H-M   'P 1'
#
loop_
_entity.id
_entity.type
_entity.pdbx_description
1 polymer ?
#
loop_
_entity_poly.entity_id
_entity_poly.type
_entity_poly.pdbx_seq_one_letter_code
_entity_poly.pdbx_strand_id
1 'polypeptide(L)'
;MKNIIGCEFNDDNGCVEVAYKDGNFLKIKCEEVETKLHTTEQSLTKLHRLLEKNPIEYVAMALSGEMQAYCDIEAEMVKDMFGNIVQGYLKKGYNLATAKMMAREFFRYES
;
A
#
# COMPACT_ATOMS: atom_id res chain seq x y z
N MET A 1 -14.03 -11.53 13.22
CA MET A 1 -14.82 -10.55 12.45
C MET A 1 -16.35 -10.66 12.57
N LYS A 2 -16.96 -11.70 13.16
CA LYS A 2 -18.44 -11.85 13.22
C LYS A 2 -19.20 -10.75 13.98
N ASN A 3 -18.48 -9.90 14.73
CA ASN A 3 -19.04 -8.83 15.56
C ASN A 3 -18.85 -7.43 14.96
N ILE A 4 -18.22 -7.31 13.79
CA ILE A 4 -18.02 -6.03 13.10
C ILE A 4 -19.25 -5.72 12.25
N ILE A 5 -19.73 -4.49 12.29
CA ILE A 5 -20.85 -3.99 11.46
C ILE A 5 -20.43 -2.91 10.47
N GLY A 6 -19.27 -2.28 10.69
CA GLY A 6 -18.70 -1.29 9.78
C GLY A 6 -17.21 -1.13 10.02
N CYS A 7 -16.48 -0.79 8.95
CA CYS A 7 -15.09 -0.40 9.03
C CYS A 7 -14.83 0.60 7.91
N GLU A 8 -14.46 1.81 8.27
CA GLU A 8 -14.35 2.93 7.33
C GLU A 8 -13.14 3.80 7.69
N PHE A 9 -12.47 4.33 6.67
CA PHE A 9 -11.46 5.36 6.84
C PHE A 9 -12.14 6.72 6.87
N ASN A 10 -11.80 7.52 7.87
CA ASN A 10 -12.32 8.87 8.06
C ASN A 10 -11.23 9.89 7.72
N ASP A 11 -11.32 10.48 6.53
CA ASP A 11 -10.37 11.48 6.03
C ASP A 11 -10.29 12.71 6.92
N ASP A 12 -11.39 13.14 7.55
CA ASP A 12 -11.43 14.34 8.38
C ASP A 12 -10.51 14.24 9.59
N ASN A 13 -10.33 13.03 10.12
CA ASN A 13 -9.51 12.78 11.30
C ASN A 13 -8.32 11.85 11.07
N GLY A 14 -8.15 11.32 9.85
CA GLY A 14 -7.07 10.42 9.47
C GLY A 14 -7.02 9.13 10.28
N CYS A 15 -8.18 8.59 10.66
CA CYS A 15 -8.30 7.33 11.39
C CYS A 15 -9.16 6.32 10.64
N VAL A 16 -8.84 5.04 10.82
CA VAL A 16 -9.78 3.98 10.49
C VAL A 16 -10.61 3.65 11.73
N GLU A 17 -11.91 3.59 11.55
CA GLU A 17 -12.90 3.38 12.61
C GLU A 17 -13.63 2.07 12.36
N VAL A 18 -13.65 1.19 13.37
CA VAL A 18 -14.33 -0.11 13.33
C VAL A 18 -15.49 -0.09 14.30
N ALA A 19 -16.70 -0.26 13.77
CA ALA A 19 -17.93 -0.34 14.54
C ALA A 19 -18.27 -1.80 14.87
N TYR A 20 -18.58 -2.07 16.13
CA TYR A 20 -18.97 -3.40 16.60
C TYR A 20 -20.46 -3.46 16.95
N LYS A 21 -21.03 -4.67 16.91
CA LYS A 21 -22.45 -4.94 17.22
C LYS A 21 -22.87 -4.55 18.64
N ASP A 22 -21.92 -4.50 19.56
CA ASP A 22 -22.14 -4.14 20.97
C ASP A 22 -22.14 -2.62 21.20
N GLY A 23 -21.97 -1.81 20.14
CA GLY A 23 -21.91 -0.36 20.21
C GLY A 23 -20.52 0.21 20.50
N ASN A 24 -19.50 -0.65 20.68
CA ASN A 24 -18.13 -0.20 20.85
C ASN A 24 -17.48 0.19 19.50
N PHE A 25 -16.43 1.01 19.57
CA PHE A 25 -15.61 1.39 18.44
C PHE A 25 -14.13 1.19 18.72
N LEU A 26 -13.41 0.63 17.74
CA LEU A 26 -11.97 0.71 17.69
C LEU A 26 -11.58 1.82 16.72
N LYS A 27 -10.67 2.70 17.14
CA LYS A 27 -10.13 3.77 16.32
C LYS A 27 -8.62 3.61 16.25
N ILE A 28 -8.08 3.54 15.03
CA ILE A 28 -6.65 3.47 14.79
C ILE A 28 -6.25 4.74 14.03
N LYS A 29 -5.34 5.52 14.62
CA LYS A 29 -4.76 6.70 13.99
C LYS A 29 -3.70 6.23 12.98
N CYS A 30 -3.98 6.40 11.68
CA CYS A 30 -3.12 5.86 10.61
C CYS A 30 -1.70 6.44 10.69
N GLU A 31 -1.57 7.73 10.98
CA GLU A 31 -0.28 8.41 11.15
C GLU A 31 0.61 7.75 12.22
N GLU A 32 0.05 7.33 13.36
CA GLU A 32 0.81 6.68 14.44
C GLU A 32 1.29 5.26 14.08
N VAL A 33 0.60 4.62 13.14
CA VAL A 33 1.00 3.33 12.58
C VAL A 33 2.07 3.55 11.51
N GLU A 34 1.78 4.42 10.54
CA GLU A 34 2.60 4.64 9.34
C GLU A 34 3.93 5.30 9.63
N THR A 35 4.03 6.20 10.61
CA THR A 35 5.29 6.85 11.01
C THR A 35 6.36 5.88 11.53
N LYS A 36 5.95 4.67 11.92
CA LYS A 36 6.86 3.61 12.40
C LYS A 36 7.31 2.67 11.28
N LEU A 37 6.73 2.80 10.09
CA LEU A 37 7.02 1.93 8.96
C LEU A 37 8.18 2.50 8.14
N HIS A 38 9.00 1.60 7.61
CA HIS A 38 9.88 1.90 6.50
C HIS A 38 9.10 1.71 5.20
N THR A 39 8.83 2.80 4.49
CA THR A 39 8.05 2.80 3.26
C THR A 39 8.82 3.40 2.09
N THR A 40 8.46 2.96 0.89
CA THR A 40 8.72 3.69 -0.35
C THR A 40 7.49 4.53 -0.69
N GLU A 41 7.61 5.51 -1.59
CA GLU A 41 6.45 6.28 -2.07
C GLU A 41 5.35 5.34 -2.59
N GLN A 42 5.73 4.30 -3.34
CA GLN A 42 4.80 3.34 -3.93
C GLN A 42 4.10 2.47 -2.89
N SER A 43 4.85 1.90 -1.93
CA SER A 43 4.24 1.08 -0.87
C SER A 43 3.32 1.92 0.02
N LEU A 44 3.63 3.20 0.23
CA LEU A 44 2.74 4.13 0.94
C LEU A 44 1.46 4.42 0.13
N THR A 45 1.57 4.71 -1.17
CA THR A 45 0.38 4.87 -2.04
C THR A 45 -0.49 3.60 -2.04
N LYS A 46 0.12 2.41 -1.98
CA LYS A 46 -0.60 1.14 -1.87
C LYS A 46 -1.33 0.99 -0.54
N LEU A 47 -0.72 1.41 0.58
CA LEU A 47 -1.39 1.46 1.88
C LEU A 47 -2.59 2.41 1.88
N HIS A 48 -2.44 3.62 1.33
CA HIS A 48 -3.55 4.58 1.26
C HIS A 48 -4.69 4.08 0.36
N ARG A 49 -4.37 3.50 -0.79
CA ARG A 49 -5.36 2.81 -1.63
C ARG A 49 -6.04 1.63 -0.90
N LEU A 50 -5.31 0.93 -0.02
CA LEU A 50 -5.89 -0.15 0.80
C LEU A 50 -6.87 0.41 1.85
N LEU A 51 -6.55 1.54 2.49
CA LEU A 51 -7.45 2.22 3.43
C LEU A 51 -8.78 2.58 2.77
N GLU A 52 -8.75 3.11 1.55
CA GLU A 52 -9.96 3.48 0.81
C GLU A 52 -10.78 2.25 0.37
N LYS A 53 -10.11 1.18 -0.08
CA LYS A 53 -10.78 0.03 -0.70
C LYS A 53 -11.18 -1.06 0.29
N ASN A 54 -10.33 -1.33 1.27
CA ASN A 54 -10.48 -2.41 2.22
C ASN A 54 -9.91 -2.04 3.59
N PRO A 55 -10.50 -1.06 4.29
CA PRO A 55 -10.00 -0.56 5.57
C PRO A 55 -9.90 -1.65 6.65
N ILE A 56 -10.71 -2.71 6.57
CA ILE A 56 -10.66 -3.80 7.53
C ILE A 56 -9.37 -4.64 7.42
N GLU A 57 -8.80 -4.75 6.22
CA GLU A 57 -7.52 -5.42 6.01
C GLU A 57 -6.36 -4.58 6.55
N TYR A 58 -6.42 -3.25 6.39
CA TYR A 58 -5.49 -2.34 7.04
C TYR A 58 -5.51 -2.51 8.56
N VAL A 59 -6.70 -2.53 9.17
CA VAL A 59 -6.87 -2.77 10.61
C VAL A 59 -6.27 -4.11 11.02
N ALA A 60 -6.54 -5.18 10.27
CA ALA A 60 -6.02 -6.50 10.57
C ALA A 60 -4.49 -6.49 10.62
N MET A 61 -3.84 -5.91 9.61
CA MET A 61 -2.38 -5.80 9.55
C MET A 61 -1.79 -4.89 10.63
N ALA A 62 -2.47 -3.78 10.95
CA ALA A 62 -2.03 -2.88 12.02
C ALA A 62 -2.02 -3.59 13.37
N LEU A 63 -3.04 -4.43 13.64
CA LEU A 63 -3.15 -5.18 14.89
C LEU A 63 -2.26 -6.42 14.93
N SER A 64 -2.01 -7.08 13.80
CA SER A 64 -1.12 -8.25 13.71
C SER A 64 0.37 -7.88 13.65
N GLY A 65 0.68 -6.62 13.34
CA GLY A 65 2.05 -6.15 13.13
C GLY A 65 2.62 -6.51 11.75
N GLU A 66 1.80 -6.99 10.82
CA GLU A 66 2.21 -7.42 9.48
C GLU A 66 2.37 -6.26 8.48
N MET A 67 2.05 -5.03 8.89
CA MET A 67 2.04 -3.88 7.99
C MET A 67 3.43 -3.56 7.40
N GLN A 68 4.51 -3.78 8.15
CA GLN A 68 5.87 -3.61 7.60
C GLN A 68 6.16 -4.63 6.50
N ALA A 69 5.79 -5.90 6.71
CA ALA A 69 5.99 -6.95 5.72
C ALA A 69 5.19 -6.67 4.44
N TYR A 70 3.96 -6.15 4.57
CA TYR A 70 3.18 -5.69 3.42
C TYR A 70 3.92 -4.60 2.62
N CYS A 71 4.45 -3.58 3.30
CA CYS A 71 5.22 -2.52 2.65
C CYS A 71 6.47 -3.04 1.92
N ASP A 72 7.20 -3.95 2.55
CA ASP A 72 8.41 -4.54 1.98
C ASP A 72 8.07 -5.37 0.72
N ILE A 73 7.01 -6.17 0.78
CA ILE A 73 6.53 -6.96 -0.37
C ILE A 73 6.14 -6.05 -1.53
N GLU A 74 5.34 -5.01 -1.29
CA GLU A 74 4.94 -4.07 -2.34
C GLU A 74 6.16 -3.34 -2.93
N ALA A 75 7.15 -2.96 -2.11
CA ALA A 75 8.38 -2.33 -2.58
C ALA A 75 9.23 -3.29 -3.45
N GLU A 76 9.36 -4.55 -3.06
CA GLU A 76 10.12 -5.55 -3.82
C GLU A 76 9.40 -5.94 -5.13
N MET A 77 8.08 -6.12 -5.10
CA MET A 77 7.30 -6.40 -6.30
C MET A 77 7.48 -5.34 -7.39
N VAL A 78 7.56 -4.06 -7.00
CA VAL A 78 7.80 -2.98 -7.96
C VAL A 78 9.23 -3.05 -8.50
N LYS A 79 10.24 -3.35 -7.68
CA LYS A 79 11.62 -3.53 -8.16
C LYS A 79 11.71 -4.67 -9.18
N ASP A 80 11.08 -5.80 -8.90
CA ASP A 80 11.04 -6.95 -9.80
C ASP A 80 10.33 -6.63 -11.11
N MET A 81 9.14 -6.00 -11.04
CA MET A 81 8.40 -5.57 -12.22
C MET A 81 9.21 -4.55 -13.04
N PHE A 82 9.89 -3.62 -12.37
CA PHE A 82 10.77 -2.64 -13.03
C PHE A 82 11.92 -3.34 -13.76
N GLY A 83 12.58 -4.30 -13.11
CA GLY A 83 13.61 -5.14 -13.71
C GLY A 83 13.10 -5.86 -14.96
N ASN A 84 11.93 -6.50 -14.86
CA ASN A 84 11.31 -7.23 -15.96
C ASN A 84 10.97 -6.33 -17.16
N ILE A 85 10.41 -5.14 -16.92
CA ILE A 85 10.10 -4.17 -17.98
C ILE A 85 11.37 -3.67 -18.66
N VAL A 86 12.40 -3.32 -17.89
CA VAL A 86 13.70 -2.91 -18.43
C VAL A 86 14.28 -4.01 -19.31
N GLN A 87 14.29 -5.26 -18.84
CA GLN A 87 14.77 -6.40 -19.62
C GLN A 87 13.97 -6.62 -20.90
N GLY A 88 12.64 -6.41 -20.87
CA GLY A 88 11.79 -6.43 -22.05
C GLY A 88 12.22 -5.42 -23.11
N TYR A 89 12.55 -4.19 -22.72
CA TYR A 89 13.06 -3.16 -23.63
C TYR A 89 14.48 -3.46 -24.12
N LEU A 90 15.38 -3.96 -23.27
CA LEU A 90 16.71 -4.36 -23.71
C LEU A 90 16.66 -5.44 -24.79
N LYS A 91 15.77 -6.44 -24.66
CA LYS A 91 15.54 -7.48 -25.68
C LYS A 91 15.00 -6.91 -27.00
N LYS A 92 14.34 -5.75 -26.98
CA LYS A 92 13.88 -5.03 -28.19
C LYS A 92 14.98 -4.16 -28.83
N GLY A 93 16.20 -4.15 -28.27
CA GLY A 93 17.36 -3.42 -28.81
C GLY A 93 17.52 -2.00 -28.26
N TYR A 94 16.72 -1.58 -27.28
CA TYR A 94 16.92 -0.29 -26.61
C TYR A 94 18.17 -0.32 -25.73
N ASN A 95 18.88 0.81 -25.63
CA ASN A 95 19.97 0.94 -24.66
C ASN A 95 19.41 1.05 -23.22
N LEU A 96 20.28 0.80 -22.23
CA LEU A 96 19.89 0.78 -20.82
C LEU A 96 19.25 2.09 -20.32
N ALA A 97 19.73 3.25 -20.80
CA ALA A 97 19.21 4.54 -20.38
C ALA A 97 17.76 4.73 -20.88
N THR A 98 17.52 4.45 -22.16
CA THR A 98 16.18 4.52 -22.76
C THR A 98 15.22 3.49 -22.15
N ALA A 99 15.68 2.25 -21.93
CA ALA A 99 14.88 1.20 -21.30
C ALA A 99 14.45 1.56 -19.87
N LYS A 100 15.37 2.10 -19.04
CA LYS A 100 15.06 2.58 -17.69
C LYS A 100 14.10 3.76 -17.70
N MET A 101 14.26 4.70 -18.63
CA MET A 101 13.36 5.84 -18.78
C MET A 101 11.93 5.38 -19.11
N MET A 102 11.77 4.48 -20.10
CA MET A 102 10.46 3.93 -20.48
C MET A 102 9.82 3.12 -19.35
N ALA A 103 10.61 2.34 -18.59
CA ALA A 103 10.10 1.63 -17.43
C ALA A 103 9.59 2.60 -16.36
N ARG A 104 10.31 3.70 -16.07
CA ARG A 104 9.85 4.71 -15.10
C ARG A 104 8.55 5.38 -15.52
N GLU A 105 8.43 5.75 -16.80
CA GLU A 105 7.19 6.32 -17.33
C GLU A 105 6.02 5.35 -17.17
N PHE A 106 6.20 4.05 -17.43
CA PHE A 106 5.17 3.03 -17.20
C PHE A 106 4.63 3.06 -15.76
N PHE A 107 5.51 3.06 -14.74
CA PHE A 107 5.05 3.12 -13.34
C PHE A 107 4.41 4.45 -12.96
N ARG A 108 4.83 5.56 -13.57
CA ARG A 108 4.24 6.88 -13.31
C ARG A 108 2.76 6.95 -13.68
N TYR A 109 2.33 6.16 -14.67
CA TYR A 109 0.94 6.11 -15.11
C TYR A 109 0.06 5.10 -14.35
N GLU A 110 0.64 4.12 -13.64
CA GLU A 110 -0.13 3.13 -12.85
C GLU A 110 -0.20 3.45 -11.33
N SER A 111 0.61 4.41 -10.89
CA SER A 111 0.61 4.98 -9.52
C SER A 111 -0.49 6.02 -9.33
#